data_AF-A0A562NRW4-F1
#
_entry.id   AF-A0A562NRW4-F1
#
_cell.length_a   1.000
_cell.length_b   1.000
_cell.length_c   1.000
_cell.angle_alpha   90.00
_cell.angle_beta   90.00
_cell.angle_gamma   90.00
#
_symmetry.space_group_name_H-M   'P 1'
#
loop_
_entity.id
_entity.type
_entity.pdbx_description
1 polymer ?
#
loop_
_entity_poly.entity_id
_entity_poly.type
_entity_poly.pdbx_seq_one_letter_code
_entity_poly.pdbx_strand_id
1 'polypeptide(L)'
;MQVTIFAAFIAHTSGYLLYKRIGNFPGVAAAGNILPTFALTYGLVFVTIFFFRFDYSRFQAAASFFQSTLWYFGLSLATRRLDRYRLAVIPGGDVDRLESIPGVSWHRIHSPEAIVEYASGVVADLRADLSDEWERYIADRALSGTPVYHVKQISESLTGRVEIEHLSENTLGSLNPNHAYLKIKQAIDWVSALSIIVVFSPLLLFVAAAIKLDSVGPALFKQKRMGYRGNLYEVYKFRTMKLSAAAGDEKEEAITKTGDARITRLGQFLRKSRIDELPQAINILRGEMSWIGPRPEALVLSKWYEAELPFYRYRHIVRPGITGWAQVNQGHVAAVDDVLEKLHYDFYYIKNFSPWLDVLIVFRTVRTMLTGFGAR
;
A
#
# COMPACT_ATOMS: atom_id res chain seq x y z
N MET A 1 -19.86 -14.14 31.04
CA MET A 1 -18.82 -13.22 31.55
C MET A 1 -17.41 -13.70 31.22
N GLN A 2 -17.02 -14.94 31.56
CA GLN A 2 -15.69 -15.49 31.26
C GLN A 2 -15.33 -15.46 29.76
N VAL A 3 -16.29 -15.79 28.87
CA VAL A 3 -16.12 -15.73 27.41
C VAL A 3 -15.71 -14.33 26.93
N THR A 4 -16.34 -13.28 27.47
CA THR A 4 -16.07 -11.91 27.04
C THR A 4 -14.68 -11.43 27.43
N ILE A 5 -14.21 -11.80 28.62
CA ILE A 5 -12.86 -11.46 29.09
C ILE A 5 -11.81 -12.17 28.23
N PHE A 6 -12.00 -13.46 27.97
CA PHE A 6 -11.10 -14.23 27.12
C PHE A 6 -11.06 -13.70 25.68
N ALA A 7 -12.22 -13.37 25.12
CA ALA A 7 -12.35 -12.74 23.82
C ALA A 7 -11.63 -11.39 23.74
N ALA A 8 -11.83 -10.53 24.74
CA ALA A 8 -11.16 -9.24 24.84
C ALA A 8 -9.62 -9.40 24.94
N PHE A 9 -9.13 -10.39 25.69
CA PHE A 9 -7.71 -10.69 25.77
C PHE A 9 -7.11 -11.11 24.42
N ILE A 10 -7.80 -12.00 23.68
CA ILE A 10 -7.38 -12.40 22.33
C ILE A 10 -7.38 -11.19 21.39
N ALA A 11 -8.45 -10.38 21.41
CA ALA A 11 -8.57 -9.20 20.57
C ALA A 11 -7.47 -8.17 20.87
N HIS A 12 -7.20 -7.91 22.14
CA HIS A 12 -6.14 -7.00 22.58
C HIS A 12 -4.75 -7.49 22.14
N THR A 13 -4.44 -8.76 22.41
CA THR A 13 -3.14 -9.35 22.05
C THR A 13 -2.93 -9.35 20.54
N SER A 14 -3.94 -9.74 19.78
CA SER A 14 -3.90 -9.71 18.31
C SER A 14 -3.75 -8.27 17.80
N GLY A 15 -4.46 -7.32 18.40
CA GLY A 15 -4.38 -5.89 18.10
C GLY A 15 -2.98 -5.34 18.34
N TYR A 16 -2.35 -5.68 19.45
CA TYR A 16 -0.96 -5.33 19.76
C TYR A 16 0.02 -5.88 18.72
N LEU A 17 -0.08 -7.18 18.41
CA LEU A 17 0.80 -7.82 17.44
C LEU A 17 0.66 -7.21 16.04
N LEU A 18 -0.58 -6.95 15.60
CA LEU A 18 -0.86 -6.30 14.32
C LEU A 18 -0.34 -4.85 14.31
N TYR A 19 -0.57 -4.09 15.38
CA TYR A 19 -0.09 -2.72 15.53
C TYR A 19 1.44 -2.65 15.42
N LYS A 20 2.14 -3.55 16.13
CA LYS A 20 3.60 -3.66 16.07
C LYS A 20 4.10 -4.01 14.66
N ARG A 21 3.42 -4.93 13.95
CA ARG A 21 3.80 -5.31 12.58
C ARG A 21 3.58 -4.17 11.59
N ILE A 22 2.48 -3.43 11.69
CA ILE A 22 2.17 -2.29 10.83
C ILE A 22 3.13 -1.12 11.10
N GLY A 23 3.52 -0.92 12.35
CA GLY A 23 4.46 0.14 12.76
C GLY A 23 5.85 0.05 12.11
N ASN A 24 6.21 -1.10 11.53
CA ASN A 24 7.48 -1.28 10.82
C ASN A 24 7.47 -0.71 9.39
N PHE A 25 6.31 -0.25 8.87
CA PHE A 25 6.21 0.28 7.51
C PHE A 25 6.33 1.82 7.45
N PRO A 26 6.82 2.36 6.32
CA PRO A 26 7.07 3.79 6.12
C PRO A 26 5.81 4.65 6.22
N GLY A 27 5.97 5.87 6.72
CA GLY A 27 4.89 6.86 6.79
C GLY A 27 3.75 6.49 7.74
N VAL A 28 3.95 5.51 8.62
CA VAL A 28 2.98 5.14 9.65
C VAL A 28 3.10 6.12 10.81
N ALA A 29 2.23 7.14 10.83
CA ALA A 29 2.00 7.89 12.06
C ALA A 29 1.45 6.90 13.10
N ALA A 30 2.28 6.53 14.08
CA ALA A 30 1.98 5.51 15.09
C ALA A 30 0.54 5.61 15.61
N ALA A 31 0.07 6.82 15.95
CA ALA A 31 -1.29 7.02 16.45
C ALA A 31 -2.43 6.77 15.44
N GLY A 32 -2.22 7.05 14.15
CA GLY A 32 -3.29 7.03 13.14
C GLY A 32 -3.84 5.63 12.85
N ASN A 33 -3.03 4.59 13.09
CA ASN A 33 -3.39 3.20 12.85
C ASN A 33 -3.88 2.47 14.09
N ILE A 34 -3.85 3.09 15.28
CA ILE A 34 -4.29 2.46 16.54
C ILE A 34 -5.77 2.06 16.42
N LEU A 35 -6.64 3.03 16.17
CA LEU A 35 -8.09 2.79 16.11
C LEU A 35 -8.47 1.76 15.04
N PRO A 36 -8.03 1.86 13.77
CA PRO A 36 -8.31 0.83 12.76
C PRO A 36 -7.83 -0.58 13.15
N THR A 37 -6.65 -0.68 13.77
CA THR A 37 -6.07 -1.96 14.19
C THR A 37 -6.90 -2.64 15.27
N PHE A 38 -7.23 -1.91 16.33
CA PHE A 38 -8.06 -2.44 17.41
C PHE A 38 -9.50 -2.68 16.95
N ALA A 39 -10.05 -1.84 16.08
CA ALA A 39 -11.38 -2.04 15.51
C ALA A 39 -11.45 -3.32 14.67
N LEU A 40 -10.44 -3.59 13.83
CA LEU A 40 -10.36 -4.80 13.02
C LEU A 40 -10.29 -6.05 13.90
N THR A 41 -9.39 -6.06 14.89
CA THR A 41 -9.15 -7.25 15.73
C THR A 41 -10.30 -7.54 16.69
N TYR A 42 -10.85 -6.52 17.35
CA TYR A 42 -12.09 -6.68 18.12
C TYR A 42 -13.27 -7.08 17.23
N GLY A 43 -13.41 -6.46 16.06
CA GLY A 43 -14.45 -6.80 15.08
C GLY A 43 -14.42 -8.28 14.69
N LEU A 44 -13.25 -8.81 14.30
CA LEU A 44 -13.10 -10.22 13.92
C LEU A 44 -13.46 -11.17 15.06
N VAL A 45 -12.98 -10.90 16.28
CA VAL A 45 -13.27 -11.75 17.44
C VAL A 45 -14.76 -11.74 17.79
N PHE A 46 -15.38 -10.56 17.85
CA PHE A 46 -16.78 -10.44 18.25
C PHE A 46 -17.77 -10.84 17.15
N VAL A 47 -17.41 -10.70 15.87
CA VAL A 47 -18.16 -11.30 14.74
C VAL A 47 -18.14 -12.82 14.83
N THR A 48 -17.00 -13.41 15.18
CA THR A 48 -16.88 -14.86 15.39
C THR A 48 -17.79 -15.32 16.52
N ILE A 49 -17.76 -14.62 17.67
CA ILE A 49 -18.64 -14.89 18.82
C ILE A 49 -20.11 -14.78 18.44
N PHE A 50 -20.48 -13.74 17.69
CA PHE A 50 -21.83 -13.53 17.20
C PHE A 50 -22.29 -14.68 16.28
N PHE A 51 -21.44 -15.12 15.36
CA PHE A 51 -21.75 -16.20 14.41
C PHE A 51 -21.95 -17.55 15.13
N PHE A 52 -21.07 -17.87 16.09
CA PHE A 52 -21.18 -19.09 16.90
C PHE A 52 -22.18 -18.98 18.05
N ARG A 53 -22.87 -17.84 18.19
CA ARG A 53 -23.91 -17.58 19.21
C ARG A 53 -23.42 -17.81 20.64
N PHE A 54 -22.16 -17.48 20.93
CA PHE A 54 -21.67 -17.53 22.31
C PHE A 54 -22.19 -16.34 23.12
N ASP A 55 -22.56 -16.58 24.38
CA ASP A 55 -23.01 -15.52 25.28
C ASP A 55 -21.86 -14.58 25.68
N TYR A 56 -22.06 -13.28 25.45
CA TYR A 56 -21.08 -12.25 25.79
C TYR A 56 -21.72 -10.97 26.32
N SER A 57 -21.00 -10.25 27.18
CA SER A 57 -21.42 -8.94 27.68
C SER A 57 -21.00 -7.85 26.69
N ARG A 58 -21.99 -7.20 26.04
CA ARG A 58 -21.75 -6.08 25.12
C ARG A 58 -21.04 -4.92 25.81
N PHE A 59 -21.37 -4.65 27.07
CA PHE A 59 -20.77 -3.59 27.86
C PHE A 59 -19.27 -3.88 28.11
N GLN A 60 -18.92 -5.09 28.53
CA GLN A 60 -17.52 -5.46 28.75
C GLN A 60 -16.72 -5.49 27.43
N ALA A 61 -17.34 -5.92 26.33
CA ALA A 61 -16.73 -5.87 25.00
C ALA A 61 -16.40 -4.44 24.58
N ALA A 62 -17.35 -3.50 24.72
CA ALA A 62 -17.14 -2.09 24.42
C ALA A 62 -16.09 -1.45 25.35
N ALA A 63 -16.20 -1.68 26.66
CA ALA A 63 -15.27 -1.13 27.64
C ALA A 63 -13.82 -1.59 27.39
N SER A 64 -13.60 -2.87 27.12
CA SER A 64 -12.26 -3.41 26.83
C SER A 64 -11.68 -2.86 25.52
N PHE A 65 -12.52 -2.68 24.49
CA PHE A 65 -12.11 -2.02 23.24
C PHE A 65 -11.64 -0.57 23.47
N PHE A 66 -12.45 0.24 24.17
CA PHE A 66 -12.10 1.63 24.46
C PHE A 66 -10.87 1.72 25.36
N GLN A 67 -10.78 0.87 26.39
CA GLN A 67 -9.61 0.82 27.28
C GLN A 67 -8.33 0.49 26.49
N SER A 68 -8.37 -0.53 25.62
CA SER A 68 -7.21 -0.90 24.78
C SER A 68 -6.81 0.26 23.88
N THR A 69 -7.78 0.83 23.17
CA THR A 69 -7.54 1.92 22.22
C THR A 69 -6.98 3.15 22.92
N LEU A 70 -7.57 3.56 24.05
CA LEU A 70 -7.14 4.72 24.84
C LEU A 70 -5.75 4.51 25.44
N TRP A 71 -5.45 3.30 25.92
CA TRP A 71 -4.11 2.95 26.42
C TRP A 71 -3.03 3.18 25.37
N TYR A 72 -3.21 2.66 24.15
CA TYR A 72 -2.21 2.84 23.10
C TYR A 72 -2.16 4.27 22.55
N PHE A 73 -3.28 5.00 22.54
CA PHE A 73 -3.24 6.45 22.25
C PHE A 73 -2.44 7.22 23.30
N GLY A 74 -2.67 6.95 24.58
CA GLY A 74 -1.91 7.53 25.69
C GLY A 74 -0.42 7.21 25.59
N LEU A 75 -0.08 5.94 25.31
CA LEU A 75 1.29 5.51 25.09
C LEU A 75 1.94 6.25 23.91
N SER A 76 1.25 6.35 22.77
CA SER A 76 1.76 7.09 21.61
C SER A 76 1.97 8.57 21.90
N LEU A 77 1.11 9.21 22.69
CA LEU A 77 1.28 10.60 23.11
C LEU A 77 2.47 10.77 24.07
N ALA A 78 2.67 9.82 24.98
CA ALA A 78 3.79 9.83 25.92
C ALA A 78 5.14 9.60 25.22
N THR A 79 5.23 8.66 24.27
CA THR A 79 6.49 8.34 23.58
C THR A 79 6.84 9.29 22.44
N ARG A 80 5.87 10.04 21.90
CA ARG A 80 6.12 11.06 20.85
C ARG A 80 7.21 12.09 21.21
N ARG A 81 7.39 12.37 22.51
CA ARG A 81 8.45 13.29 22.99
C ARG A 81 9.84 12.64 23.04
N LEU A 82 9.93 11.32 22.94
CA LEU A 82 11.14 10.52 23.05
C LEU A 82 11.67 10.05 21.69
N ASP A 83 10.81 9.87 20.69
CA ASP A 83 11.11 9.16 19.43
C ASP A 83 11.53 10.05 18.24
N ARG A 84 12.51 10.96 18.40
CA ARG A 84 13.22 11.46 17.21
C ARG A 84 14.35 10.48 16.89
N TYR A 85 14.19 9.68 15.83
CA TYR A 85 15.28 8.84 15.32
C TYR A 85 16.50 9.73 15.04
N ARG A 86 17.55 9.56 15.84
CA ARG A 86 18.85 10.21 15.64
C ARG A 86 19.75 9.18 14.98
N LEU A 87 20.02 9.36 13.69
CA LEU A 87 20.88 8.47 12.93
C LEU A 87 22.19 9.18 12.63
N ALA A 88 23.28 8.51 12.99
CA ALA A 88 24.63 8.91 12.62
C ALA A 88 24.88 8.55 11.16
N VAL A 89 25.40 9.48 10.36
CA VAL A 89 25.69 9.26 8.93
C VAL A 89 27.20 9.30 8.72
N ILE A 90 27.74 8.22 8.18
CA ILE A 90 29.14 8.10 7.78
C ILE A 90 29.31 8.71 6.39
N PRO A 91 30.32 9.57 6.16
CA PRO A 91 30.55 10.19 4.86
C PRO A 91 31.07 9.15 3.85
N GLY A 92 30.69 9.32 2.57
CA GLY A 92 31.10 8.46 1.48
C GLY A 92 29.93 7.79 0.76
N GLY A 93 30.10 7.55 -0.53
CA GLY A 93 29.04 6.99 -1.38
C GLY A 93 27.83 7.91 -1.50
N ASP A 94 26.65 7.32 -1.56
CA ASP A 94 25.40 8.06 -1.79
C ASP A 94 24.59 8.30 -0.50
N VAL A 95 25.22 8.99 0.45
CA VAL A 95 24.59 9.36 1.72
C VAL A 95 23.91 10.73 1.71
N ASP A 96 24.25 11.59 0.75
CA ASP A 96 23.68 12.95 0.62
C ASP A 96 22.16 12.92 0.36
N ARG A 97 21.67 11.88 -0.32
CA ARG A 97 20.22 11.72 -0.58
C ARG A 97 19.37 11.62 0.70
N LEU A 98 19.96 11.19 1.82
CA LEU A 98 19.25 11.00 3.08
C LEU A 98 18.74 12.30 3.69
N GLU A 99 19.44 13.42 3.49
CA GLU A 99 19.07 14.71 4.10
C GLU A 99 17.72 15.25 3.59
N SER A 100 17.32 14.83 2.39
CA SER A 100 16.04 15.20 1.81
C SER A 100 14.85 14.51 2.50
N ILE A 101 15.09 13.47 3.32
CA ILE A 101 14.04 12.67 3.96
C ILE A 101 13.61 13.36 5.28
N PRO A 102 12.35 13.84 5.38
CA PRO A 102 11.86 14.51 6.58
C PRO A 102 11.58 13.51 7.71
N GLY A 103 11.62 13.99 8.95
CA GLY A 103 11.19 13.21 10.13
C GLY A 103 12.30 12.40 10.82
N VAL A 104 13.53 12.46 10.32
CA VAL A 104 14.73 11.88 10.95
C VAL A 104 15.73 12.98 11.24
N SER A 105 16.42 12.89 12.38
CA SER A 105 17.50 13.80 12.72
C SER A 105 18.82 13.18 12.26
N TRP A 106 19.25 13.57 11.06
CA TRP A 106 20.51 13.14 10.46
C TRP A 106 21.68 13.88 11.12
N HIS A 107 22.64 13.12 11.66
CA HIS A 107 23.86 13.68 12.26
C HIS A 107 25.05 13.16 11.46
N ARG A 108 25.62 14.01 10.59
CA ARG A 108 26.84 13.66 9.87
C ARG A 108 28.02 13.62 10.82
N ILE A 109 28.79 12.54 10.73
CA ILE A 109 30.05 12.40 11.45
C ILE A 109 31.18 12.78 10.50
N HIS A 110 32.14 13.57 10.97
CA HIS A 110 33.29 14.00 10.16
C HIS A 110 34.59 13.27 10.50
N SER A 111 34.66 12.59 11.65
CA SER A 111 35.82 11.81 12.09
C SER A 111 35.39 10.46 12.68
N PRO A 112 36.09 9.34 12.40
CA PRO A 112 35.90 8.05 13.04
C PRO A 112 36.06 8.07 14.58
N GLU A 113 36.68 9.12 15.12
CA GLU A 113 36.90 9.29 16.57
C GLU A 113 35.70 9.95 17.26
N ALA A 114 34.74 10.45 16.50
CA ALA A 114 33.59 11.15 17.05
C ALA A 114 32.67 10.19 17.82
N ILE A 115 32.47 10.50 19.09
CA ILE A 115 31.52 9.78 19.94
C ILE A 115 30.13 10.37 19.68
N VAL A 116 29.29 9.64 18.95
CA VAL A 116 27.87 10.00 18.85
C VAL A 116 27.13 9.39 20.03
N GLU A 117 27.10 10.13 21.14
CA GLU A 117 26.22 9.79 22.25
C GLU A 117 24.76 9.83 21.78
N TYR A 118 23.98 8.79 22.11
CA TYR A 118 22.54 8.69 21.84
C TYR A 118 22.13 8.52 20.36
N ALA A 119 23.02 8.07 19.46
CA ALA A 119 22.59 7.60 18.15
C ALA A 119 21.76 6.31 18.27
N SER A 120 20.58 6.28 17.66
CA SER A 120 19.74 5.08 17.57
C SER A 120 20.26 4.07 16.55
N GLY A 121 21.23 4.46 15.73
CA GLY A 121 21.85 3.63 14.69
C GLY A 121 22.84 4.43 13.85
N VAL A 122 23.64 3.72 13.07
CA VAL A 122 24.62 4.27 12.13
C VAL A 122 24.20 3.92 10.71
N VAL A 123 24.31 4.87 9.80
CA VAL A 123 23.97 4.71 8.38
C VAL A 123 25.19 4.98 7.54
N ALA A 124 25.50 4.07 6.62
CA ALA A 124 26.63 4.18 5.70
C ALA A 124 26.29 3.59 4.34
N ASP A 125 26.97 4.06 3.30
CA ASP A 125 27.00 3.36 2.02
C ASP A 125 28.00 2.20 2.09
N LEU A 126 27.53 1.04 2.57
CA LEU A 126 28.30 -0.21 2.66
C LEU A 126 28.84 -0.76 1.32
N ARG A 127 28.55 -0.12 0.18
CA ARG A 127 29.12 -0.47 -1.13
C ARG A 127 30.15 0.53 -1.63
N ALA A 128 30.28 1.68 -0.97
CA ALA A 128 31.31 2.64 -1.27
C ALA A 128 32.67 2.14 -0.78
N ASP A 129 33.74 2.62 -1.43
CA ASP A 129 35.10 2.41 -0.99
C ASP A 129 35.37 3.31 0.23
N LEU A 130 35.26 2.73 1.43
CA LEU A 130 35.45 3.42 2.70
C LEU A 130 36.90 3.21 3.17
N SER A 131 37.47 4.20 3.85
CA SER A 131 38.80 4.02 4.45
C SER A 131 38.78 2.98 5.56
N ASP A 132 39.92 2.31 5.80
CA ASP A 132 40.10 1.34 6.89
C ASP A 132 39.62 1.86 8.26
N GLU A 133 39.76 3.17 8.52
CA GLU A 133 39.31 3.80 9.75
C GLU A 133 37.78 3.80 9.90
N TRP A 134 37.06 4.07 8.81
CA TRP A 134 35.59 4.02 8.79
C TRP A 134 35.08 2.59 8.86
N GLU A 135 35.75 1.63 8.21
CA GLU A 135 35.39 0.21 8.32
C GLU A 135 35.54 -0.29 9.76
N ARG A 136 36.64 0.05 10.43
CA ARG A 136 36.85 -0.25 11.86
C ARG A 136 35.79 0.40 12.73
N TYR A 137 35.48 1.67 12.51
CA TYR A 137 34.41 2.36 13.24
C TYR A 137 33.06 1.65 13.10
N ILE A 138 32.68 1.26 11.88
CA ILE A 138 31.45 0.50 11.62
C ILE A 138 31.45 -0.83 12.39
N ALA A 139 32.55 -1.56 12.36
CA ALA A 139 32.70 -2.82 13.08
C ALA A 139 32.55 -2.62 14.60
N ASP A 140 33.20 -1.60 15.16
CA ASP A 140 33.12 -1.28 16.60
C ASP A 140 31.70 -0.91 17.03
N ARG A 141 30.96 -0.16 16.19
CA ARG A 141 29.56 0.18 16.45
C ARG A 141 28.65 -1.06 16.38
N ALA A 142 28.88 -1.95 15.42
CA ALA A 142 28.15 -3.21 15.35
C ALA A 142 28.43 -4.10 16.59
N LEU A 143 29.69 -4.18 17.03
CA LEU A 143 30.10 -4.92 18.23
C LEU A 143 29.52 -4.33 19.52
N SER A 144 29.33 -3.00 19.58
CA SER A 144 28.67 -2.34 20.72
C SER A 144 27.14 -2.51 20.72
N GLY A 145 26.57 -3.24 19.76
CA GLY A 145 25.13 -3.45 19.63
C GLY A 145 24.37 -2.29 18.98
N THR A 146 25.08 -1.30 18.42
CA THR A 146 24.46 -0.22 17.65
C THR A 146 24.13 -0.75 16.25
N PRO A 147 22.87 -0.68 15.81
CA PRO A 147 22.51 -1.19 14.50
C PRO A 147 23.16 -0.35 13.40
N VAL A 148 23.80 -1.04 12.46
CA VAL A 148 24.39 -0.46 11.25
C VAL A 148 23.45 -0.73 10.09
N TYR A 149 23.09 0.32 9.36
CA TYR A 149 22.20 0.23 8.22
C TYR A 149 22.87 0.72 6.95
N HIS A 150 22.54 0.06 5.84
CA HIS A 150 22.90 0.55 4.52
C HIS A 150 21.99 1.70 4.10
N VAL A 151 22.53 2.72 3.43
CA VAL A 151 21.79 3.90 2.95
C VAL A 151 20.50 3.54 2.20
N LYS A 152 20.58 2.58 1.27
CA LYS A 152 19.42 2.12 0.49
C LYS A 152 18.33 1.52 1.37
N GLN A 153 18.70 0.70 2.36
CA GLN A 153 17.74 0.05 3.27
C GLN A 153 16.97 1.07 4.11
N ILE A 154 17.66 2.09 4.64
CA ILE A 154 17.02 3.16 5.41
C ILE A 154 16.13 4.02 4.54
N SER A 155 16.61 4.42 3.35
CA SER A 155 15.82 5.21 2.41
C SER A 155 14.52 4.49 2.04
N GLU A 156 14.59 3.20 1.72
CA GLU A 156 13.41 2.38 1.44
C GLU A 156 12.46 2.28 2.64
N SER A 157 13.00 2.06 3.85
CA SER A 157 12.20 1.92 5.07
C SER A 157 11.49 3.21 5.48
N LEU A 158 12.06 4.38 5.17
CA LEU A 158 11.51 5.68 5.53
C LEU A 158 10.55 6.21 4.47
N THR A 159 10.89 6.02 3.19
CA THR A 159 10.11 6.57 2.07
C THR A 159 9.06 5.60 1.54
N GLY A 160 9.23 4.30 1.72
CA GLY A 160 8.36 3.30 1.11
C GLY A 160 8.54 3.17 -0.39
N ARG A 161 9.70 3.56 -0.91
CA ARG A 161 10.06 3.53 -2.33
C ARG A 161 11.29 2.64 -2.52
N VAL A 162 11.32 1.85 -3.60
CA VAL A 162 12.49 1.04 -3.98
C VAL A 162 12.96 1.49 -5.35
N GLU A 163 14.21 1.91 -5.45
CA GLU A 163 14.86 2.30 -6.70
C GLU A 163 15.71 1.12 -7.18
N ILE A 164 15.44 0.64 -8.40
CA ILE A 164 16.21 -0.44 -9.02
C ILE A 164 17.12 0.19 -10.06
N GLU A 165 18.41 0.28 -9.75
CA GLU A 165 19.40 0.86 -10.66
C GLU A 165 20.07 -0.25 -11.48
N HIS A 166 20.36 -1.40 -10.87
CA HIS A 166 20.98 -2.54 -11.55
C HIS A 166 20.30 -3.88 -11.23
N LEU A 167 20.24 -4.78 -12.22
CA LEU A 167 19.72 -6.15 -12.05
C LEU A 167 20.49 -6.94 -10.99
N SER A 168 21.79 -6.69 -10.81
CA SER A 168 22.62 -7.33 -9.79
C SER A 168 22.20 -6.96 -8.37
N GLU A 169 21.51 -5.83 -8.18
CA GLU A 169 20.94 -5.44 -6.89
C GLU A 169 19.66 -6.20 -6.56
N ASN A 170 19.06 -6.83 -7.56
CA ASN A 170 18.04 -7.85 -7.36
C ASN A 170 18.77 -9.12 -6.91
N THR A 171 19.19 -9.16 -5.65
CA THR A 171 19.57 -10.41 -4.98
C THR A 171 18.49 -11.42 -5.31
N LEU A 172 18.83 -12.41 -6.14
CA LEU A 172 17.97 -13.35 -6.88
C LEU A 172 16.84 -13.98 -6.03
N GLY A 173 15.81 -13.19 -5.68
CA GLY A 173 14.76 -13.59 -4.74
C GLY A 173 14.12 -12.46 -3.91
N SER A 174 14.75 -11.28 -3.75
CA SER A 174 14.19 -10.18 -2.93
C SER A 174 12.91 -9.56 -3.51
N LEU A 175 12.70 -9.68 -4.82
CA LEU A 175 11.47 -9.28 -5.51
C LEU A 175 10.55 -10.45 -5.84
N ASN A 176 10.90 -11.69 -5.44
CA ASN A 176 10.01 -12.82 -5.64
C ASN A 176 9.02 -12.89 -4.46
N PRO A 177 7.72 -12.66 -4.68
CA PRO A 177 6.79 -12.59 -3.56
C PRO A 177 6.70 -13.95 -2.87
N ASN A 178 6.47 -13.95 -1.57
CA ASN A 178 6.27 -15.19 -0.81
C ASN A 178 5.14 -16.03 -1.45
N HIS A 179 5.51 -17.18 -2.03
CA HIS A 179 4.58 -18.05 -2.75
C HIS A 179 3.44 -18.60 -1.89
N ALA A 180 3.68 -18.84 -0.60
CA ALA A 180 2.62 -19.26 0.31
C ALA A 180 1.60 -18.13 0.51
N TYR A 181 2.09 -16.91 0.74
CA TYR A 181 1.21 -15.75 0.88
C TYR A 181 0.46 -15.42 -0.41
N LEU A 182 1.08 -15.55 -1.60
CA LEU A 182 0.40 -15.38 -2.88
C LEU A 182 -0.87 -16.27 -3.01
N LYS A 183 -0.79 -17.53 -2.58
CA LYS A 183 -1.92 -18.46 -2.61
C LYS A 183 -2.99 -18.09 -1.58
N ILE A 184 -2.58 -17.76 -0.36
CA ILE A 184 -3.50 -17.34 0.71
C ILE A 184 -4.25 -16.06 0.28
N LYS A 185 -3.52 -15.06 -0.22
CA LYS A 185 -4.07 -13.82 -0.74
C LYS A 185 -5.07 -14.08 -1.87
N GLN A 186 -4.77 -14.98 -2.80
CA GLN A 186 -5.70 -15.34 -3.86
C GLN A 186 -7.01 -15.92 -3.32
N ALA A 187 -6.96 -16.78 -2.30
CA ALA A 187 -8.17 -17.31 -1.68
C ALA A 187 -8.99 -16.21 -1.00
N ILE A 188 -8.32 -15.31 -0.26
CA ILE A 188 -8.96 -14.14 0.37
C ILE A 188 -9.61 -13.25 -0.68
N ASP A 189 -8.89 -12.92 -1.76
CA ASP A 189 -9.38 -12.12 -2.88
C ASP A 189 -10.62 -12.74 -3.51
N TRP A 190 -10.60 -14.05 -3.76
CA TRP A 190 -11.69 -14.77 -4.38
C TRP A 190 -12.94 -14.81 -3.49
N VAL A 191 -12.79 -15.16 -2.20
CA VAL A 191 -13.92 -15.22 -1.24
C VAL A 191 -14.55 -13.84 -1.05
N SER A 192 -13.73 -12.80 -0.91
CA SER A 192 -14.22 -11.43 -0.75
C SER A 192 -14.88 -10.91 -2.03
N ALA A 193 -14.36 -11.22 -3.23
CA ALA A 193 -14.99 -10.89 -4.51
C ALA A 193 -16.33 -11.58 -4.72
N LEU A 194 -16.42 -12.87 -4.37
CA LEU A 194 -17.69 -13.58 -4.41
C LEU A 194 -18.70 -12.92 -3.46
N SER A 195 -18.28 -12.64 -2.23
CA SER A 195 -19.14 -11.99 -1.22
C SER A 195 -19.66 -10.64 -1.69
N ILE A 196 -18.78 -9.79 -2.25
CA ILE A 196 -19.15 -8.48 -2.78
C ILE A 196 -20.14 -8.63 -3.94
N ILE A 197 -19.88 -9.52 -4.90
CA ILE A 197 -20.79 -9.70 -6.04
C ILE A 197 -22.16 -10.19 -5.56
N VAL A 198 -22.23 -11.17 -4.66
CA VAL A 198 -23.50 -11.70 -4.15
C VAL A 198 -24.28 -10.60 -3.42
N VAL A 199 -23.66 -9.96 -2.43
CA VAL A 199 -24.31 -8.93 -1.59
C VAL A 199 -24.72 -7.71 -2.40
N PHE A 200 -23.87 -7.24 -3.32
CA PHE A 200 -24.14 -6.03 -4.10
C PHE A 200 -24.79 -6.30 -5.47
N SER A 201 -25.11 -7.56 -5.81
CA SER A 201 -25.73 -7.89 -7.10
C SER A 201 -26.99 -7.07 -7.42
N PRO A 202 -27.92 -6.78 -6.48
CA PRO A 202 -29.09 -5.96 -6.79
C PRO A 202 -28.70 -4.53 -7.17
N LEU A 203 -27.71 -3.96 -6.47
CA LEU A 203 -27.17 -2.63 -6.76
C LEU A 203 -26.47 -2.60 -8.13
N LEU A 204 -25.66 -3.62 -8.44
CA LEU A 204 -24.95 -3.71 -9.72
C LEU A 204 -25.93 -3.78 -10.90
N LEU A 205 -27.01 -4.54 -10.76
CA LEU A 205 -28.07 -4.62 -11.77
C LEU A 205 -28.81 -3.29 -11.93
N PHE A 206 -29.14 -2.63 -10.82
CA PHE A 206 -29.76 -1.30 -10.85
C PHE A 206 -28.87 -0.26 -11.55
N VAL A 207 -27.58 -0.21 -11.21
CA VAL A 207 -26.60 0.67 -11.86
C VAL A 207 -26.49 0.35 -13.35
N ALA A 208 -26.45 -0.92 -13.73
CA ALA A 208 -26.40 -1.33 -15.12
C ALA A 208 -27.63 -0.87 -15.92
N ALA A 209 -28.83 -0.96 -15.33
CA ALA A 209 -30.06 -0.46 -15.93
C ALA A 209 -30.03 1.07 -16.05
N ALA A 210 -29.62 1.79 -15.00
CA ALA A 210 -29.49 3.25 -15.01
C ALA A 210 -28.54 3.74 -16.12
N ILE A 211 -27.41 3.05 -16.34
CA ILE A 211 -26.45 3.40 -17.41
C ILE A 211 -27.06 3.21 -18.81
N LYS A 212 -27.87 2.16 -19.01
CA LYS A 212 -28.56 1.91 -20.29
C LYS A 212 -29.64 2.95 -20.58
N LEU A 213 -30.26 3.51 -19.55
CA LEU A 213 -31.23 4.60 -19.68
C LEU A 213 -30.53 5.95 -19.90
N ASP A 214 -29.35 6.17 -19.30
CA ASP A 214 -28.58 7.41 -19.42
C ASP A 214 -27.87 7.57 -20.78
N SER A 215 -27.46 6.47 -21.42
CA SER A 215 -26.77 6.52 -22.73
C SER A 215 -26.90 5.21 -23.55
N VAL A 216 -26.85 5.33 -24.87
CA VAL A 216 -26.92 4.18 -25.81
C VAL A 216 -25.70 3.27 -25.67
N GLY A 217 -25.91 1.95 -25.66
CA GLY A 217 -24.87 0.91 -25.70
C GLY A 217 -24.75 0.07 -24.41
N PRO A 218 -23.69 -0.75 -24.27
CA PRO A 218 -23.53 -1.66 -23.14
C PRO A 218 -23.21 -0.94 -21.82
N ALA A 219 -23.77 -1.45 -20.72
CA ALA A 219 -23.51 -0.91 -19.38
C ALA A 219 -22.07 -1.16 -18.89
N LEU A 220 -21.43 -2.23 -19.37
CA LEU A 220 -20.04 -2.55 -19.05
C LEU A 220 -19.11 -2.03 -20.14
N PHE A 221 -18.08 -1.32 -19.70
CA PHE A 221 -16.91 -0.95 -20.49
C PHE A 221 -15.83 -2.02 -20.30
N LYS A 222 -15.17 -2.38 -21.41
CA LYS A 222 -14.06 -3.35 -21.43
C LYS A 222 -12.82 -2.68 -22.01
N GLN A 223 -11.66 -2.92 -21.40
CA GLN A 223 -10.39 -2.41 -21.93
C GLN A 223 -9.27 -3.41 -21.71
N LYS A 224 -8.44 -3.62 -22.74
CA LYS A 224 -7.24 -4.46 -22.62
C LYS A 224 -6.20 -3.79 -21.74
N ARG A 225 -5.70 -4.53 -20.76
CA ARG A 225 -4.69 -4.11 -19.78
C ARG A 225 -3.57 -5.16 -19.71
N MET A 226 -2.37 -4.72 -19.32
CA MET A 226 -1.27 -5.64 -19.02
C MET A 226 -1.45 -6.20 -17.60
N GLY A 227 -1.47 -7.53 -17.49
CA GLY A 227 -1.80 -8.24 -16.25
C GLY A 227 -0.64 -9.04 -15.65
N TYR A 228 -1.01 -10.03 -14.84
CA TYR A 228 -0.07 -10.91 -14.15
C TYR A 228 0.84 -11.64 -15.14
N ARG A 229 2.15 -11.60 -14.89
CA ARG A 229 3.21 -12.18 -15.73
C ARG A 229 3.19 -11.68 -17.19
N GLY A 230 2.72 -10.46 -17.41
CA GLY A 230 2.63 -9.86 -18.75
C GLY A 230 1.50 -10.42 -19.62
N ASN A 231 0.57 -11.20 -19.06
CA ASN A 231 -0.58 -11.68 -19.80
C ASN A 231 -1.61 -10.58 -19.96
N LEU A 232 -2.16 -10.46 -21.17
CA LEU A 232 -3.24 -9.52 -21.47
C LEU A 232 -4.56 -10.02 -20.88
N TYR A 233 -5.35 -9.09 -20.34
CA TYR A 233 -6.72 -9.37 -19.90
C TYR A 233 -7.62 -8.15 -20.14
N GLU A 234 -8.93 -8.38 -20.11
CA GLU A 234 -9.93 -7.31 -20.24
C GLU A 234 -10.44 -6.88 -18.88
N VAL A 235 -10.16 -5.63 -18.48
CA VAL A 235 -10.75 -5.08 -17.25
C VAL A 235 -12.22 -4.74 -17.47
N TYR A 236 -13.08 -5.10 -16.52
CA TYR A 236 -14.50 -4.74 -16.52
C TYR A 236 -14.76 -3.52 -15.64
N LYS A 237 -15.42 -2.51 -16.18
CA LYS A 237 -15.92 -1.34 -15.43
C LYS A 237 -17.34 -1.01 -15.85
N PHE A 238 -18.08 -0.28 -15.03
CA PHE A 238 -19.27 0.37 -15.55
C PHE A 238 -18.88 1.50 -16.48
N ARG A 239 -19.66 1.68 -17.54
CA ARG A 239 -19.48 2.76 -18.48
C ARG A 239 -19.92 4.07 -17.83
N THR A 240 -18.98 5.02 -17.76
CA THR A 240 -19.21 6.36 -17.20
C THR A 240 -19.08 7.46 -18.26
N MET A 241 -18.78 7.10 -19.50
CA MET A 241 -18.55 8.03 -20.61
C MET A 241 -19.47 7.66 -21.78
N LYS A 242 -19.93 8.66 -22.52
CA LYS A 242 -20.65 8.47 -23.79
C LYS A 242 -19.70 7.80 -24.80
N LEU A 243 -20.25 6.95 -25.66
CA LEU A 243 -19.53 6.51 -26.85
C LEU A 243 -19.30 7.74 -27.73
N SER A 244 -18.04 8.16 -27.85
CA SER A 244 -17.63 9.12 -28.87
C SER A 244 -17.43 8.37 -30.18
N ALA A 245 -17.75 9.00 -31.32
CA ALA A 245 -17.14 8.59 -32.58
C ALA A 245 -15.63 8.84 -32.43
N ALA A 246 -14.81 7.80 -32.59
CA ALA A 246 -13.36 7.88 -32.43
C ALA A 246 -12.79 8.84 -33.48
N ALA A 247 -12.03 9.85 -33.06
CA ALA A 247 -11.43 10.85 -33.96
C ALA A 247 -10.07 11.39 -33.47
N GLY A 248 -9.42 10.72 -32.50
CA GLY A 248 -8.14 11.19 -31.94
C GLY A 248 -7.12 10.07 -31.68
N ASP A 249 -5.93 10.47 -31.24
CA ASP A 249 -4.83 9.58 -30.87
C ASP A 249 -5.23 8.65 -29.71
N GLU A 250 -5.03 7.34 -29.86
CA GLU A 250 -5.36 6.32 -28.86
C GLU A 250 -4.70 6.60 -27.48
N LYS A 251 -3.53 7.25 -27.47
CA LYS A 251 -2.81 7.64 -26.25
C LYS A 251 -3.52 8.77 -25.51
N GLU A 252 -4.00 9.79 -26.22
CA GLU A 252 -4.76 10.88 -25.61
C GLU A 252 -6.14 10.41 -25.15
N GLU A 253 -6.77 9.51 -25.90
CA GLU A 253 -8.05 8.93 -25.50
C GLU A 253 -7.94 8.08 -24.23
N ALA A 254 -6.80 7.42 -24.00
CA ALA A 254 -6.54 6.63 -22.80
C ALA A 254 -6.37 7.48 -21.53
N ILE A 255 -6.03 8.76 -21.65
CA ILE A 255 -5.83 9.68 -20.52
C ILE A 255 -7.12 10.48 -20.29
N THR A 256 -7.75 10.27 -19.13
CA THR A 256 -8.92 11.07 -18.73
C THR A 256 -8.47 12.43 -18.19
N LYS A 257 -8.89 13.54 -18.83
CA LYS A 257 -8.64 14.91 -18.35
C LYS A 257 -9.70 15.36 -17.32
N THR A 258 -9.37 16.36 -16.50
CA THR A 258 -10.34 16.96 -15.56
C THR A 258 -11.40 17.71 -16.35
N GLY A 259 -12.69 17.50 -16.04
CA GLY A 259 -13.80 18.12 -16.78
C GLY A 259 -14.09 17.51 -18.16
N ASP A 260 -13.66 16.27 -18.41
CA ASP A 260 -13.88 15.59 -19.71
C ASP A 260 -15.37 15.53 -20.08
N ALA A 261 -15.73 16.20 -21.18
CA ALA A 261 -17.10 16.36 -21.67
C ALA A 261 -17.76 15.03 -22.06
N ARG A 262 -16.98 13.96 -22.23
CA ARG A 262 -17.50 12.61 -22.51
C ARG A 262 -18.16 11.98 -21.28
N ILE A 263 -17.83 12.42 -20.06
CA ILE A 263 -18.36 11.85 -18.82
C ILE A 263 -19.83 12.24 -18.64
N THR A 264 -20.73 11.27 -18.44
CA THR A 264 -22.15 11.55 -18.17
C THR A 264 -22.38 12.02 -16.74
N ARG A 265 -23.54 12.62 -16.44
CA ARG A 265 -23.87 13.04 -15.06
C ARG A 265 -23.89 11.85 -14.10
N LEU A 266 -24.51 10.74 -14.52
CA LEU A 266 -24.45 9.48 -13.77
C LEU A 266 -23.01 8.97 -13.67
N GLY A 267 -22.24 9.06 -14.76
CA GLY A 267 -20.84 8.69 -14.80
C GLY A 267 -19.96 9.46 -13.80
N GLN A 268 -20.21 10.76 -13.62
CA GLN A 268 -19.52 11.57 -12.61
C GLN A 268 -19.79 11.03 -11.20
N PHE A 269 -21.05 10.73 -10.87
CA PHE A 269 -21.41 10.13 -9.57
C PHE A 269 -20.76 8.75 -9.37
N LEU A 270 -20.81 7.89 -10.39
CA LEU A 270 -20.23 6.54 -10.32
C LEU A 270 -18.71 6.58 -10.11
N ARG A 271 -17.99 7.50 -10.75
CA ARG A 271 -16.54 7.70 -10.55
C ARG A 271 -16.21 8.23 -9.18
N LYS A 272 -16.97 9.21 -8.69
CA LYS A 272 -16.77 9.81 -7.36
C LYS A 272 -16.98 8.78 -6.25
N SER A 273 -18.01 7.94 -6.40
CA SER A 273 -18.32 6.85 -5.47
C SER A 273 -17.50 5.57 -5.67
N ARG A 274 -16.67 5.51 -6.73
CA ARG A 274 -15.91 4.30 -7.17
C ARG A 274 -16.78 3.08 -7.48
N ILE A 275 -18.10 3.26 -7.58
CA ILE A 275 -19.05 2.20 -7.93
C ILE A 275 -18.74 1.69 -9.35
N ASP A 276 -18.18 2.54 -10.21
CA ASP A 276 -17.77 2.17 -11.57
C ASP A 276 -16.71 1.06 -11.62
N GLU A 277 -15.93 0.90 -10.55
CA GLU A 277 -14.88 -0.11 -10.46
C GLU A 277 -15.35 -1.46 -9.88
N LEU A 278 -16.57 -1.55 -9.32
CA LEU A 278 -17.09 -2.80 -8.73
C LEU A 278 -17.15 -4.00 -9.70
N PRO A 279 -17.43 -3.84 -11.02
CA PRO A 279 -17.38 -4.97 -11.95
C PRO A 279 -16.00 -5.65 -12.06
N GLN A 280 -14.91 -5.00 -11.62
CA GLN A 280 -13.58 -5.60 -11.56
C GLN A 280 -13.50 -6.79 -10.59
N ALA A 281 -14.46 -6.94 -9.66
CA ALA A 281 -14.59 -8.14 -8.84
C ALA A 281 -14.72 -9.42 -9.70
N ILE A 282 -15.27 -9.32 -10.92
CA ILE A 282 -15.32 -10.44 -11.87
C ILE A 282 -13.90 -10.83 -12.33
N ASN A 283 -13.02 -9.84 -12.57
CA ASN A 283 -11.62 -10.11 -12.91
C ASN A 283 -10.86 -10.77 -11.76
N ILE A 284 -11.19 -10.39 -10.51
CA ILE A 284 -10.63 -11.02 -9.31
C ILE A 284 -11.07 -12.50 -9.22
N LEU A 285 -12.36 -12.79 -9.44
CA LEU A 285 -12.86 -14.17 -9.46
C LEU A 285 -12.21 -15.04 -10.55
N ARG A 286 -11.84 -14.44 -11.69
CA ARG A 286 -11.11 -15.09 -12.78
C ARG A 286 -9.60 -15.25 -12.51
N GLY A 287 -9.10 -14.70 -11.40
CA GLY A 287 -7.68 -14.75 -11.05
C GLY A 287 -6.79 -13.82 -11.87
N GLU A 288 -7.38 -12.87 -12.60
CA GLU A 288 -6.68 -11.89 -13.44
C GLU A 288 -6.20 -10.68 -12.61
N MET A 289 -6.93 -10.35 -11.54
CA MET A 289 -6.68 -9.22 -10.64
C MET A 289 -6.65 -9.65 -9.16
N SER A 290 -6.22 -8.73 -8.30
CA SER A 290 -6.33 -8.77 -6.85
C SER A 290 -7.04 -7.50 -6.35
N TRP A 291 -7.49 -7.47 -5.09
CA TRP A 291 -7.91 -6.21 -4.48
C TRP A 291 -6.75 -5.24 -4.35
N ILE A 292 -5.58 -5.76 -3.97
CA ILE A 292 -4.38 -4.96 -3.64
C ILE A 292 -3.22 -5.40 -4.51
N GLY A 293 -2.66 -4.44 -5.24
CA GLY A 293 -1.52 -4.63 -6.13
C GLY A 293 -1.24 -3.39 -6.99
N PRO A 294 -0.20 -3.42 -7.84
CA PRO A 294 0.08 -2.33 -8.77
C PRO A 294 -1.13 -2.05 -9.67
N ARG A 295 -1.50 -0.79 -9.84
CA ARG A 295 -2.64 -0.41 -10.71
C ARG A 295 -2.35 -0.87 -12.16
N PRO A 296 -3.30 -1.54 -12.84
CA PRO A 296 -3.11 -1.95 -14.22
C PRO A 296 -3.19 -0.75 -15.17
N GLU A 297 -2.19 -0.56 -16.02
CA GLU A 297 -2.19 0.50 -17.04
C GLU A 297 -2.79 0.05 -18.37
N ALA A 298 -3.31 1.03 -19.13
CA ALA A 298 -3.83 0.78 -20.48
C ALA A 298 -2.71 0.17 -21.32
N LEU A 299 -3.02 -0.80 -22.19
CA LEU A 299 -1.99 -1.51 -22.94
C LEU A 299 -1.03 -0.58 -23.69
N VAL A 300 -1.56 0.48 -24.31
CA VAL A 300 -0.76 1.50 -25.01
C VAL A 300 0.23 2.19 -24.06
N LEU A 301 -0.23 2.61 -22.87
CA LEU A 301 0.62 3.24 -21.86
C LEU A 301 1.64 2.26 -21.29
N SER A 302 1.24 1.02 -21.00
CA SER A 302 2.13 -0.02 -20.48
C SER A 302 3.29 -0.30 -21.45
N LYS A 303 3.02 -0.39 -22.76
CA LYS A 303 4.06 -0.58 -23.78
C LYS A 303 4.99 0.62 -23.88
N TRP A 304 4.44 1.83 -23.79
CA TRP A 304 5.25 3.05 -23.82
C TRP A 304 6.16 3.13 -22.58
N TYR A 305 5.62 2.92 -21.38
CA TYR A 305 6.43 2.90 -20.15
C TYR A 305 7.47 1.79 -20.14
N GLU A 306 7.17 0.63 -20.72
CA GLU A 306 8.14 -0.46 -20.87
C GLU A 306 9.32 -0.11 -21.78
N ALA A 307 9.11 0.77 -22.78
CA ALA A 307 10.17 1.24 -23.66
C ALA A 307 11.03 2.33 -23.01
N GLU A 308 10.42 3.22 -22.21
CA GLU A 308 11.11 4.37 -21.60
C GLU A 308 11.75 4.06 -20.24
N LEU A 309 11.12 3.22 -19.42
CA LEU A 309 11.54 2.99 -18.04
C LEU A 309 12.20 1.61 -17.88
N PRO A 310 13.47 1.57 -17.42
CA PRO A 310 14.12 0.30 -17.14
C PRO A 310 13.35 -0.47 -16.07
N PHE A 311 13.35 -1.79 -16.19
CA PHE A 311 12.72 -2.70 -15.23
C PHE A 311 11.20 -2.55 -15.06
N TYR A 312 10.51 -1.73 -15.85
CA TYR A 312 9.06 -1.53 -15.73
C TYR A 312 8.27 -2.85 -15.72
N ARG A 313 8.69 -3.83 -16.54
CA ARG A 313 8.07 -5.17 -16.62
C ARG A 313 8.01 -5.91 -15.28
N TYR A 314 8.94 -5.66 -14.35
CA TYR A 314 8.99 -6.35 -13.07
C TYR A 314 7.73 -6.12 -12.23
N ARG A 315 7.02 -5.00 -12.44
CA ARG A 315 5.75 -4.74 -11.75
C ARG A 315 4.69 -5.83 -11.96
N HIS A 316 4.79 -6.58 -13.07
CA HIS A 316 3.84 -7.62 -13.45
C HIS A 316 4.09 -8.97 -12.74
N ILE A 317 5.07 -9.07 -11.83
CA ILE A 317 5.35 -10.29 -11.05
C ILE A 317 4.27 -10.60 -10.00
N VAL A 318 3.40 -9.64 -9.69
CA VAL A 318 2.20 -9.79 -8.84
C VAL A 318 0.95 -9.42 -9.63
N ARG A 319 -0.22 -9.91 -9.18
CA ARG A 319 -1.49 -9.55 -9.84
C ARG A 319 -1.74 -8.04 -9.70
N PRO A 320 -2.26 -7.39 -10.74
CA PRO A 320 -2.66 -5.99 -10.64
C PRO A 320 -3.81 -5.81 -9.64
N GLY A 321 -3.84 -4.64 -9.00
CA GLY A 321 -4.79 -4.29 -7.94
C GLY A 321 -5.83 -3.24 -8.34
N ILE A 322 -6.96 -3.22 -7.64
CA ILE A 322 -7.90 -2.08 -7.65
C ILE A 322 -7.30 -0.91 -6.86
N THR A 323 -6.77 -1.22 -5.67
CA THR A 323 -5.96 -0.33 -4.85
C THR A 323 -4.53 -0.86 -4.70
N GLY A 324 -3.60 -0.07 -4.18
CA GLY A 324 -2.19 -0.43 -4.11
C GLY A 324 -1.35 0.59 -3.36
N TRP A 325 -0.12 0.20 -3.03
CA TRP A 325 0.81 1.02 -2.23
C TRP A 325 1.09 2.38 -2.89
N ALA A 326 1.34 2.42 -4.19
CA ALA A 326 1.55 3.68 -4.91
C ALA A 326 0.33 4.60 -4.83
N GLN A 327 -0.88 4.06 -5.01
CA GLN A 327 -2.13 4.84 -4.97
C GLN A 327 -2.38 5.49 -3.60
N VAL A 328 -2.02 4.84 -2.50
CA VAL A 328 -2.24 5.36 -1.14
C VAL A 328 -1.13 6.29 -0.64
N ASN A 329 0.04 6.31 -1.28
CA ASN A 329 1.15 7.20 -0.91
C ASN A 329 1.24 8.45 -1.79
N GLN A 330 1.11 8.29 -3.10
CA GLN A 330 1.36 9.36 -4.07
C GLN A 330 0.12 10.21 -4.37
N GLY A 331 -1.08 9.67 -4.12
CA GLY A 331 -2.31 10.34 -4.57
C GLY A 331 -2.46 10.30 -6.10
N HIS A 332 -2.81 11.43 -6.73
CA HIS A 332 -3.08 11.51 -8.17
C HIS A 332 -1.85 11.99 -8.96
N VAL A 333 -1.42 11.17 -9.93
CA VAL A 333 -0.27 11.38 -10.82
C VAL A 333 -0.65 12.34 -11.97
N ALA A 334 0.13 13.40 -12.19
CA ALA A 334 -0.07 14.40 -13.25
C ALA A 334 1.10 14.54 -14.24
N ALA A 335 2.33 14.14 -13.87
CA ALA A 335 3.56 14.26 -14.68
C ALA A 335 4.23 12.90 -14.99
N VAL A 336 5.26 12.90 -15.84
CA VAL A 336 6.03 11.68 -16.21
C VAL A 336 6.97 11.25 -15.09
N ASP A 337 7.60 12.19 -14.38
CA ASP A 337 8.40 11.89 -13.18
C ASP A 337 7.57 11.18 -12.10
N ASP A 338 6.28 11.51 -12.03
CA ASP A 338 5.34 10.82 -11.14
C ASP A 338 5.17 9.33 -11.51
N VAL A 339 5.44 8.92 -12.76
CA VAL A 339 5.35 7.51 -13.17
C VAL A 339 6.55 6.71 -12.67
N LEU A 340 7.75 7.28 -12.70
CA LEU A 340 8.93 6.63 -12.13
C LEU A 340 8.78 6.50 -10.61
N GLU A 341 8.34 7.56 -9.93
CA GLU A 341 8.05 7.50 -8.49
C GLU A 341 6.97 6.45 -8.17
N LYS A 342 5.89 6.41 -8.96
CA LYS A 342 4.87 5.37 -8.86
C LYS A 342 5.47 3.97 -8.98
N LEU A 343 6.37 3.77 -9.94
CA LEU A 343 7.05 2.49 -10.14
C LEU A 343 7.90 2.12 -8.91
N HIS A 344 8.57 3.08 -8.28
CA HIS A 344 9.33 2.84 -7.04
C HIS A 344 8.44 2.40 -5.87
N TYR A 345 7.24 2.95 -5.75
CA TYR A 345 6.25 2.46 -4.78
C TYR A 345 5.75 1.04 -5.14
N ASP A 346 5.52 0.76 -6.43
CA ASP A 346 5.12 -0.58 -6.87
C ASP A 346 6.22 -1.62 -6.55
N PHE A 347 7.50 -1.27 -6.73
CA PHE A 347 8.63 -2.11 -6.34
C PHE A 347 8.73 -2.31 -4.82
N TYR A 348 8.46 -1.28 -4.02
CA TYR A 348 8.39 -1.44 -2.57
C TYR A 348 7.34 -2.45 -2.15
N TYR A 349 6.15 -2.40 -2.76
CA TYR A 349 5.09 -3.37 -2.49
C TYR A 349 5.49 -4.80 -2.87
N ILE A 350 6.14 -4.98 -4.01
CA ILE A 350 6.60 -6.29 -4.48
C ILE A 350 7.69 -6.85 -3.55
N LYS A 351 8.65 -6.02 -3.15
CA LYS A 351 9.73 -6.39 -2.22
C LYS A 351 9.19 -6.76 -0.83
N ASN A 352 8.20 -6.01 -0.33
CA ASN A 352 7.65 -6.17 1.01
C ASN A 352 6.29 -6.89 1.02
N PHE A 353 6.06 -7.75 0.02
CA PHE A 353 4.78 -8.41 -0.21
C PHE A 353 4.34 -9.29 0.97
N SER A 354 3.40 -8.77 1.76
CA SER A 354 3.02 -9.35 3.05
C SER A 354 1.59 -9.00 3.45
N PRO A 355 0.94 -9.82 4.30
CA PRO A 355 -0.41 -9.53 4.81
C PRO A 355 -0.48 -8.22 5.58
N TRP A 356 0.60 -7.85 6.26
CA TRP A 356 0.64 -6.63 7.08
C TRP A 356 0.64 -5.38 6.22
N LEU A 357 1.38 -5.39 5.10
CA LEU A 357 1.37 -4.30 4.14
C LEU A 357 -0.01 -4.18 3.46
N ASP A 358 -0.64 -5.30 3.13
CA ASP A 358 -2.02 -5.32 2.60
C ASP A 358 -3.02 -4.70 3.58
N VAL A 359 -2.98 -5.07 4.86
CA VAL A 359 -3.85 -4.47 5.89
C VAL A 359 -3.60 -2.96 6.01
N LEU A 360 -2.34 -2.53 5.99
CA LEU A 360 -2.00 -1.11 6.02
C LEU A 360 -2.53 -0.37 4.78
N ILE A 361 -2.44 -0.98 3.59
CA ILE A 361 -3.01 -0.42 2.36
C ILE A 361 -4.53 -0.27 2.52
N VAL A 362 -5.24 -1.29 3.04
CA VAL A 362 -6.69 -1.19 3.30
C VAL A 362 -7.01 -0.02 4.23
N PHE A 363 -6.29 0.13 5.35
CA PHE A 363 -6.52 1.26 6.28
C PHE A 363 -6.33 2.61 5.60
N ARG A 364 -5.27 2.76 4.81
CA ARG A 364 -5.03 3.99 4.05
C ARG A 364 -6.09 4.21 2.98
N THR A 365 -6.50 3.17 2.26
CA THR A 365 -7.55 3.26 1.24
C THR A 365 -8.87 3.71 1.84
N VAL A 366 -9.30 3.15 2.97
CA VAL A 366 -10.51 3.59 3.69
C VAL A 366 -10.39 5.05 4.12
N ARG A 367 -9.24 5.45 4.69
CA ARG A 367 -8.99 6.86 5.04
C ARG A 367 -9.11 7.77 3.83
N THR A 368 -8.46 7.42 2.73
CA THR A 368 -8.47 8.15 1.45
C THR A 368 -9.90 8.29 0.90
N MET A 369 -10.71 7.23 0.98
CA MET A 369 -12.13 7.26 0.58
C MET A 369 -12.98 8.18 1.46
N LEU A 370 -12.72 8.21 2.78
CA LEU A 370 -13.47 9.05 3.72
C LEU A 370 -13.06 10.52 3.67
N THR A 371 -11.78 10.82 3.44
CA THR A 371 -11.27 12.21 3.38
C THR A 371 -11.34 12.82 1.98
N GLY A 372 -11.57 12.01 0.94
CA GLY A 372 -11.55 12.46 -0.45
C GLY A 372 -10.16 12.78 -1.00
N PHE A 373 -9.08 12.38 -0.30
CA PHE A 373 -7.71 12.55 -0.79
C PHE A 373 -7.56 11.81 -2.14
N GLY A 374 -7.16 12.51 -3.20
CA GLY A 374 -7.08 11.92 -4.55
C GLY A 374 -8.43 11.62 -5.24
N ALA A 375 -9.56 12.10 -4.71
CA ALA A 375 -10.81 12.16 -5.45
C ALA A 375 -10.77 13.34 -6.44
N ARG A 376 -11.21 13.11 -7.69
CA ARG A 376 -11.46 14.16 -8.67
C ARG A 376 -12.92 14.62 -8.60
#